data_AF-A0A3D5AP48-F1
#
_entry.id   AF-A0A3D5AP48-F1
#
_cell.length_a   1.000
_cell.length_b   1.000
_cell.length_c   1.000
_cell.angle_alpha   90.00
_cell.angle_beta   90.00
_cell.angle_gamma   90.00
#
_symmetry.space_group_name_H-M   'P 1'
#
loop_
_entity.id
_entity.type
_entity.pdbx_description
1 polymer ?
#
loop_
_entity_poly.entity_id
_entity_poly.type
_entity_poly.pdbx_seq_one_letter_code
_entity_poly.pdbx_strand_id
1 'polypeptide(L)'
;LPHEPEVTVVESIFNLVRVVAVPRYQSAGVYDESLRKLAQASRSIVDGSPAGSGRQLAGARGLVSTATAADVGWLRGWLAGEGVPEGLRIDLDLRWSVLCRLAVLGVVGEAEIDAELARDNSARGQQEATRCRASRPDPAAKAKAFEIIVTEQGLSNRIVESAGYGLWQPEHAALTESYVERFFTELPVSDRSGDLLSAIGHTGYPVYAVSQNTLDAAERALAGDLHPQLRRSLVDETDDLRRALAAQQAARSA
;
A
#
# COMPACT_ATOMS: atom_id res chain seq x y z
N LEU A 1 0.47 -5.34 21.50
CA LEU A 1 -0.28 -5.96 20.38
C LEU A 1 -0.82 -7.35 20.72
N PRO A 2 -0.01 -8.37 21.06
CA PRO A 2 -0.54 -9.74 21.24
C PRO A 2 -1.63 -9.86 22.32
N HIS A 3 -1.57 -9.02 23.36
CA HIS A 3 -2.54 -8.98 24.46
C HIS A 3 -3.63 -7.90 24.32
N GLU A 4 -3.60 -7.07 23.27
CA GLU A 4 -4.53 -5.93 23.12
C GLU A 4 -5.93 -6.42 22.76
N PRO A 5 -6.97 -6.37 23.62
CA PRO A 5 -8.31 -6.93 23.36
C PRO A 5 -9.07 -6.31 22.20
N GLU A 6 -8.90 -5.00 21.93
CA GLU A 6 -9.75 -4.24 21.02
C GLU A 6 -9.36 -4.43 19.54
N VAL A 7 -10.30 -4.93 18.74
CA VAL A 7 -10.08 -5.24 17.31
C VAL A 7 -9.70 -3.99 16.52
N THR A 8 -10.40 -2.88 16.76
CA THR A 8 -10.15 -1.60 16.06
C THR A 8 -8.75 -1.07 16.36
N VAL A 9 -8.25 -1.26 17.58
CA VAL A 9 -6.90 -0.88 17.99
C VAL A 9 -5.87 -1.77 17.30
N VAL A 10 -6.10 -3.09 17.27
CA VAL A 10 -5.23 -4.03 16.55
C VAL A 10 -5.14 -3.69 15.07
N GLU A 11 -6.26 -3.46 14.39
CA GLU A 11 -6.29 -3.11 12.95
C GLU A 11 -5.62 -1.75 12.68
N SER A 12 -5.93 -0.74 13.50
CA SER A 12 -5.35 0.59 13.36
C SER A 12 -3.84 0.57 13.53
N ILE A 13 -3.33 -0.17 14.53
CA ILE A 13 -1.90 -0.30 14.76
C ILE A 13 -1.25 -1.09 13.62
N PHE A 14 -1.85 -2.17 13.11
CA PHE A 14 -1.28 -2.89 11.97
C PHE A 14 -1.17 -2.00 10.73
N ASN A 15 -2.23 -1.26 10.41
CA ASN A 15 -2.23 -0.35 9.28
C ASN A 15 -1.18 0.76 9.46
N LEU A 16 -1.16 1.40 10.64
CA LEU A 16 -0.19 2.44 10.98
C LEU A 16 1.24 1.90 10.87
N VAL A 17 1.53 0.74 11.46
CA VAL A 17 2.90 0.23 11.50
C VAL A 17 3.35 -0.24 10.12
N ARG A 18 2.49 -0.93 9.37
CA ARG A 18 2.85 -1.51 8.07
C ARG A 18 2.94 -0.47 6.95
N VAL A 19 2.02 0.50 6.91
CA VAL A 19 1.89 1.48 5.82
C VAL A 19 2.65 2.77 6.14
N VAL A 20 2.77 3.14 7.41
CA VAL A 20 3.34 4.44 7.80
C VAL A 20 4.67 4.25 8.53
N ALA A 21 4.68 3.60 9.70
CA ALA A 21 5.84 3.63 10.59
C ALA A 21 7.06 2.90 10.02
N VAL A 22 6.91 1.63 9.64
CA VAL A 22 8.05 0.82 9.17
C VAL A 22 8.61 1.30 7.84
N PRO A 23 7.82 1.52 6.78
CA PRO A 23 8.39 1.90 5.48
C PRO A 23 8.79 3.38 5.37
N ARG A 24 8.21 4.29 6.18
CA ARG A 24 8.54 5.74 6.10
C ARG A 24 9.56 6.16 7.16
N TYR A 25 9.44 5.68 8.41
CA TYR A 25 10.24 6.21 9.52
C TYR A 25 11.47 5.38 9.89
N GLN A 26 11.57 4.12 9.44
CA GLN A 26 12.74 3.30 9.71
C GLN A 26 13.77 3.35 8.58
N SER A 27 15.05 3.22 8.93
CA SER A 27 16.11 3.04 7.93
C SER A 27 16.02 1.64 7.30
N ALA A 28 16.48 1.51 6.06
CA ALA A 28 16.37 0.27 5.28
C ALA A 28 16.91 -0.99 6.00
N GLY A 29 17.89 -0.85 6.90
CA GLY A 29 18.47 -1.98 7.64
C GLY A 29 17.59 -2.58 8.75
N VAL A 30 16.52 -1.89 9.19
CA VAL A 30 15.63 -2.36 10.28
C VAL A 30 14.28 -2.86 9.75
N TYR A 31 14.00 -2.63 8.47
CA TYR A 31 12.73 -2.96 7.83
C TYR A 31 12.37 -4.44 7.95
N ASP A 32 13.29 -5.33 7.57
CA ASP A 32 13.06 -6.79 7.60
C ASP A 32 12.88 -7.32 9.03
N GLU A 33 13.62 -6.77 9.99
CA GLU A 33 13.48 -7.09 11.40
C GLU A 33 12.10 -6.71 11.93
N SER A 34 11.65 -5.49 11.62
CA SER A 34 10.33 -5.00 12.01
C SER A 34 9.20 -5.79 11.35
N LEU A 35 9.31 -6.14 10.07
CA LEU A 35 8.33 -6.99 9.40
C LEU A 35 8.24 -8.37 10.06
N ARG A 36 9.38 -8.96 10.43
CA ARG A 36 9.39 -10.27 11.11
C ARG A 36 8.72 -10.21 12.47
N LYS A 37 8.99 -9.16 13.26
CA LYS A 37 8.33 -8.92 14.56
C LYS A 37 6.83 -8.75 14.40
N LEU A 38 6.39 -8.04 13.35
CA LEU A 38 4.97 -7.86 13.05
C LEU A 38 4.32 -9.18 12.65
N ALA A 39 4.96 -9.96 11.76
CA ALA A 39 4.46 -11.28 11.37
C ALA A 39 4.32 -12.22 12.57
N GLN A 40 5.31 -12.21 13.49
CA GLN A 40 5.24 -12.98 14.74
C GLN A 40 4.06 -12.53 15.62
N ALA A 41 3.89 -11.22 15.82
CA ALA A 41 2.78 -10.68 16.60
C ALA A 41 1.42 -11.03 15.96
N SER A 42 1.30 -10.93 14.64
CA SER A 42 0.11 -11.32 13.89
C SER A 42 -0.20 -12.81 14.05
N ARG A 43 0.83 -13.68 14.01
CA ARG A 43 0.67 -15.12 14.25
C ARG A 43 0.17 -15.40 15.66
N SER A 44 0.78 -14.80 16.67
CA SER A 44 0.32 -14.93 18.06
C SER A 44 -1.12 -14.46 18.25
N ILE A 45 -1.55 -13.43 17.52
CA ILE A 45 -2.96 -12.99 17.53
C ILE A 45 -3.86 -14.04 16.90
N VAL A 46 -3.52 -14.61 15.74
CA VAL A 46 -4.33 -15.67 15.11
C VAL A 46 -4.46 -16.89 16.03
N ASP A 47 -3.34 -17.37 16.57
CA ASP A 47 -3.29 -18.59 17.38
C ASP A 47 -3.96 -18.41 18.75
N GLY A 48 -3.93 -17.20 19.31
CA GLY A 48 -4.53 -16.86 20.60
C GLY A 48 -5.97 -16.34 20.54
N SER A 49 -6.56 -16.22 19.35
CA SER A 49 -7.92 -15.69 19.18
C SER A 49 -8.98 -16.81 19.17
N PRO A 50 -10.20 -16.56 19.68
CA PRO A 50 -11.32 -17.46 19.43
C PRO A 50 -11.57 -17.63 17.93
N ALA A 51 -11.87 -18.86 17.50
CA ALA A 51 -12.17 -19.18 16.10
C ALA A 51 -13.32 -18.32 15.56
N GLY A 52 -13.15 -17.75 14.38
CA GLY A 52 -14.13 -16.88 13.72
C GLY A 52 -14.27 -15.47 14.31
N SER A 53 -13.44 -15.09 15.29
CA SER A 53 -13.50 -13.76 15.89
C SER A 53 -12.91 -12.67 14.99
N GLY A 54 -13.37 -11.42 15.17
CA GLY A 54 -12.77 -10.26 14.48
C GLY A 54 -11.29 -10.06 14.82
N ARG A 55 -10.87 -10.46 16.02
CA ARG A 55 -9.45 -10.47 16.44
C ARG A 55 -8.62 -11.43 15.60
N GLN A 56 -9.14 -12.63 15.33
CA GLN A 56 -8.50 -13.62 14.46
C GLN A 56 -8.34 -13.05 13.04
N LEU A 57 -9.38 -12.41 12.50
CA LEU A 57 -9.35 -11.76 11.19
C LEU A 57 -8.31 -10.63 11.13
N ALA A 58 -8.23 -9.79 12.17
CA ALA A 58 -7.22 -8.73 12.26
C ALA A 58 -5.79 -9.30 12.26
N GLY A 59 -5.55 -10.37 13.02
CA GLY A 59 -4.29 -11.12 12.98
C GLY A 59 -3.97 -11.69 11.60
N ALA A 60 -4.96 -12.27 10.92
CA ALA A 60 -4.81 -12.82 9.58
C ALA A 60 -4.46 -11.74 8.54
N ARG A 61 -5.12 -10.57 8.58
CA ARG A 61 -4.77 -9.41 7.74
C ARG A 61 -3.34 -8.93 8.02
N GLY A 62 -2.92 -8.94 9.28
CA GLY A 62 -1.53 -8.67 9.68
C GLY A 62 -0.53 -9.65 9.05
N LEU A 63 -0.82 -10.96 9.10
CA LEU A 63 0.01 -11.99 8.46
C LEU A 63 0.10 -11.78 6.95
N VAL A 64 -1.03 -11.55 6.28
CA VAL A 64 -1.06 -11.29 4.84
C VAL A 64 -0.22 -10.07 4.49
N SER A 65 -0.38 -8.96 5.21
CA SER A 65 0.35 -7.73 4.90
C SER A 65 1.87 -7.83 5.11
N THR A 66 2.32 -8.71 6.02
CA THR A 66 3.74 -8.90 6.37
C THR A 66 4.39 -10.09 5.67
N ALA A 67 3.62 -10.90 4.94
CA ALA A 67 4.09 -12.09 4.26
C ALA A 67 5.24 -11.80 3.27
N THR A 68 6.20 -12.72 3.18
CA THR A 68 7.39 -12.62 2.32
C THR A 68 7.35 -13.67 1.20
N ALA A 69 8.41 -13.76 0.40
CA ALA A 69 8.53 -14.82 -0.61
C ALA A 69 8.43 -16.24 -0.01
N ALA A 70 8.85 -16.44 1.25
CA ALA A 70 8.74 -17.72 1.94
C ALA A 70 7.28 -18.12 2.27
N ASP A 71 6.36 -17.14 2.27
CA ASP A 71 4.97 -17.29 2.70
C ASP A 71 4.00 -17.55 1.53
N VAL A 72 4.49 -17.49 0.29
CA VAL A 72 3.68 -17.64 -0.93
C VAL A 72 2.86 -18.94 -0.94
N GLY A 73 3.44 -20.04 -0.45
CA GLY A 73 2.79 -21.34 -0.41
C GLY A 73 1.49 -21.33 0.40
N TRP A 74 1.52 -20.81 1.64
CA TRP A 74 0.33 -20.81 2.49
C TRP A 74 -0.69 -19.74 2.07
N LEU A 75 -0.24 -18.61 1.51
CA LEU A 75 -1.14 -17.60 0.92
C LEU A 75 -1.96 -18.20 -0.23
N ARG A 76 -1.31 -18.96 -1.12
CA ARG A 76 -2.02 -19.69 -2.19
C ARG A 76 -2.93 -20.77 -1.61
N GLY A 77 -2.49 -21.48 -0.58
CA GLY A 77 -3.31 -22.42 0.17
C GLY A 77 -4.60 -21.77 0.66
N TRP A 78 -4.53 -20.59 1.29
CA TRP A 78 -5.73 -19.87 1.76
C TRP A 78 -6.71 -19.54 0.63
N LEU A 79 -6.23 -19.13 -0.54
CA LEU A 79 -7.10 -18.90 -1.70
C LEU A 79 -7.78 -20.18 -2.22
N ALA A 80 -7.15 -21.34 -2.02
CA ALA A 80 -7.68 -22.67 -2.35
C ALA A 80 -8.50 -23.31 -1.21
N GLY A 81 -8.57 -22.68 -0.03
CA GLY A 81 -9.23 -23.23 1.16
C GLY A 81 -8.37 -24.21 1.96
N GLU A 82 -7.07 -24.31 1.66
CA GLU A 82 -6.11 -25.18 2.32
C GLU A 82 -5.34 -24.44 3.41
N GLY A 83 -5.14 -25.08 4.58
CA GLY A 83 -4.37 -24.49 5.68
C GLY A 83 -4.96 -23.21 6.28
N VAL A 84 -6.28 -23.00 6.08
CA VAL A 84 -7.02 -21.87 6.66
C VAL A 84 -7.24 -22.14 8.17
N PRO A 85 -6.88 -21.20 9.07
CA PRO A 85 -7.18 -21.32 10.49
C PRO A 85 -8.65 -21.61 10.76
N GLU A 86 -8.93 -22.44 11.77
CA GLU A 86 -10.30 -22.81 12.14
C GLU A 86 -11.16 -21.55 12.39
N GLY A 87 -12.35 -21.53 11.79
CA GLY A 87 -13.30 -20.42 11.88
C GLY A 87 -12.96 -19.19 11.04
N LEU A 88 -11.75 -19.08 10.48
CA LEU A 88 -11.39 -17.95 9.61
C LEU A 88 -12.05 -18.09 8.24
N ARG A 89 -12.94 -17.16 7.90
CA ARG A 89 -13.53 -17.09 6.56
C ARG A 89 -12.61 -16.29 5.63
N ILE A 90 -12.19 -16.90 4.51
CA ILE A 90 -11.50 -16.20 3.42
C ILE A 90 -12.54 -15.56 2.49
N ASP A 91 -13.18 -14.48 2.95
CA ASP A 91 -14.14 -13.72 2.14
C ASP A 91 -13.48 -12.82 1.09
N LEU A 92 -14.29 -12.18 0.24
CA LEU A 92 -13.81 -11.37 -0.88
C LEU A 92 -12.74 -10.35 -0.46
N ASP A 93 -12.94 -9.67 0.67
CA ASP A 93 -11.99 -8.68 1.19
C ASP A 93 -10.64 -9.31 1.55
N LEU A 94 -10.65 -10.47 2.22
CA LEU A 94 -9.42 -11.18 2.57
C LEU A 94 -8.78 -11.83 1.34
N ARG A 95 -9.58 -12.34 0.38
CA ARG A 95 -9.09 -12.88 -0.90
C ARG A 95 -8.33 -11.83 -1.70
N TRP A 96 -8.91 -10.63 -1.86
CA TRP A 96 -8.22 -9.51 -2.53
C TRP A 96 -6.97 -9.08 -1.78
N SER A 97 -7.01 -9.04 -0.45
CA SER A 97 -5.82 -8.72 0.37
C SER A 97 -4.69 -9.72 0.14
N VAL A 98 -5.00 -11.02 0.11
CA VAL A 98 -4.04 -12.09 -0.19
C VAL A 98 -3.51 -11.96 -1.62
N LEU A 99 -4.39 -11.76 -2.60
CA LEU A 99 -4.03 -11.65 -4.00
C LEU A 99 -3.14 -10.42 -4.28
N CYS A 100 -3.47 -9.27 -3.70
CA CYS A 100 -2.65 -8.07 -3.83
C CYS A 100 -1.29 -8.23 -3.15
N ARG A 101 -1.20 -8.92 -2.01
CA ARG A 101 0.13 -9.24 -1.45
C ARG A 101 0.93 -10.14 -2.40
N LEU A 102 0.31 -11.19 -2.94
CA LEU A 102 0.96 -12.05 -3.93
C LEU A 102 1.39 -11.26 -5.18
N ALA A 103 0.62 -10.24 -5.57
CA ALA A 103 0.95 -9.35 -6.69
C ALA A 103 2.18 -8.50 -6.36
N VAL A 104 2.25 -7.93 -5.15
CA VAL A 104 3.47 -7.25 -4.65
C VAL A 104 4.67 -8.19 -4.68
N LEU A 105 4.50 -9.45 -4.25
CA LEU A 105 5.58 -10.45 -4.28
C LEU A 105 5.93 -10.95 -5.69
N GLY A 106 5.23 -10.51 -6.73
CA GLY A 106 5.52 -10.85 -8.13
C GLY A 106 5.13 -12.27 -8.55
N VAL A 107 4.25 -12.93 -7.80
CA VAL A 107 3.89 -14.35 -8.03
C VAL A 107 2.48 -14.56 -8.58
N VAL A 108 1.80 -13.48 -8.98
CA VAL A 108 0.51 -13.51 -9.70
C VAL A 108 0.52 -12.50 -10.84
N GLY A 109 -0.17 -12.84 -11.93
CA GLY A 109 -0.31 -12.01 -13.12
C GLY A 109 -1.77 -11.67 -13.43
N GLU A 110 -2.02 -11.26 -14.67
CA GLU A 110 -3.38 -10.87 -15.13
C GLU A 110 -4.37 -12.02 -15.00
N ALA A 111 -3.98 -13.26 -15.29
CA ALA A 111 -4.88 -14.41 -15.26
C ALA A 111 -5.49 -14.66 -13.86
N GLU A 112 -4.68 -14.59 -12.80
CA GLU A 112 -5.18 -14.74 -11.43
C GLU A 112 -6.03 -13.54 -11.00
N ILE A 113 -5.66 -12.33 -11.41
CA ILE A 113 -6.42 -11.10 -11.11
C ILE A 113 -7.79 -11.13 -11.80
N ASP A 114 -7.83 -11.50 -13.08
CA ASP A 114 -9.07 -11.61 -13.86
C ASP A 114 -9.97 -12.73 -13.32
N ALA A 115 -9.38 -13.85 -12.90
CA ALA A 115 -10.14 -14.94 -12.29
C ALA A 115 -10.80 -14.50 -10.98
N GLU A 116 -10.13 -13.69 -10.16
CA GLU A 116 -10.71 -13.16 -8.92
C GLU A 116 -11.73 -12.03 -9.21
N LEU A 117 -11.48 -11.18 -10.21
CA LEU A 117 -12.43 -10.17 -10.65
C LEU A 117 -13.71 -10.78 -11.21
N ALA A 118 -13.62 -11.93 -11.89
CA ALA A 118 -14.79 -12.69 -12.33
C ALA A 118 -15.62 -13.23 -11.14
N ARG A 119 -14.99 -13.51 -9.99
CA ARG A 119 -15.67 -13.89 -8.75
C ARG A 119 -16.30 -12.70 -8.04
N ASP A 120 -15.62 -11.54 -8.04
CA ASP A 120 -16.09 -10.28 -7.48
C ASP A 120 -16.22 -9.19 -8.54
N ASN A 121 -17.28 -9.27 -9.34
CA ASN A 121 -17.56 -8.26 -10.38
C ASN A 121 -18.22 -6.98 -9.81
N SER A 122 -17.93 -6.64 -8.56
CA SER A 122 -18.42 -5.40 -7.94
C SER A 122 -17.51 -4.22 -8.27
N ALA A 123 -18.01 -3.00 -8.01
CA ALA A 123 -17.18 -1.80 -8.11
C ALA A 123 -15.96 -1.84 -7.17
N ARG A 124 -16.05 -2.57 -6.05
CA ARG A 124 -14.92 -2.80 -5.14
C ARG A 124 -13.93 -3.80 -5.74
N GLY A 125 -14.40 -4.89 -6.33
CA GLY A 125 -13.54 -5.83 -7.03
C GLY A 125 -12.74 -5.18 -8.16
N GLN A 126 -13.32 -4.23 -8.90
CA GLN A 126 -12.60 -3.44 -9.91
C GLN A 126 -11.49 -2.57 -9.31
N GLN A 127 -11.72 -1.98 -8.12
CA GLN A 127 -10.70 -1.21 -7.38
C GLN A 127 -9.55 -2.10 -6.93
N GLU A 128 -9.86 -3.23 -6.29
CA GLU A 128 -8.84 -4.17 -5.83
C GLU A 128 -8.07 -4.79 -7.00
N ALA A 129 -8.73 -5.13 -8.11
CA ALA A 129 -8.07 -5.58 -9.33
C ALA A 129 -7.09 -4.53 -9.87
N THR A 130 -7.50 -3.25 -9.92
CA THR A 130 -6.63 -2.14 -10.31
C THR A 130 -5.42 -2.04 -9.39
N ARG A 131 -5.65 -2.11 -8.08
CA ARG A 131 -4.58 -2.06 -7.08
C ARG A 131 -3.62 -3.22 -7.23
N CYS A 132 -4.10 -4.45 -7.38
CA CYS A 132 -3.26 -5.62 -7.54
C CYS A 132 -2.42 -5.54 -8.82
N ARG A 133 -3.00 -5.09 -9.95
CA ARG A 133 -2.25 -4.85 -11.19
C ARG A 133 -1.14 -3.83 -10.98
N ALA A 134 -1.47 -2.67 -10.42
CA ALA A 134 -0.50 -1.61 -10.13
C ALA A 134 0.58 -2.04 -9.12
N SER A 135 0.29 -3.00 -8.25
CA SER A 135 1.20 -3.50 -7.23
C SER A 135 2.30 -4.42 -7.75
N ARG A 136 2.16 -4.99 -8.96
CA ARG A 136 3.12 -5.95 -9.52
C ARG A 136 4.53 -5.34 -9.69
N PRO A 137 5.62 -6.09 -9.43
CA PRO A 137 7.02 -5.69 -9.72
C PRO A 137 7.34 -5.79 -11.22
N ASP A 138 6.51 -5.17 -12.05
CA ASP A 138 6.59 -5.21 -13.51
C ASP A 138 6.68 -3.77 -14.04
N PRO A 139 7.73 -3.41 -14.81
CA PRO A 139 7.86 -2.07 -15.41
C PRO A 139 6.62 -1.63 -16.18
N ALA A 140 5.97 -2.54 -16.91
CA ALA A 140 4.76 -2.22 -17.67
C ALA A 140 3.58 -1.88 -16.74
N ALA A 141 3.44 -2.62 -15.63
CA ALA A 141 2.42 -2.35 -14.62
C ALA A 141 2.64 -0.98 -13.93
N LYS A 142 3.89 -0.63 -13.61
CA LYS A 142 4.22 0.69 -13.03
C LYS A 142 3.96 1.83 -14.00
N ALA A 143 4.31 1.65 -15.28
CA ALA A 143 4.00 2.63 -16.32
C ALA A 143 2.50 2.85 -16.46
N LYS A 144 1.69 1.78 -16.51
CA LYS A 144 0.23 1.90 -16.61
C LYS A 144 -0.40 2.52 -15.36
N ALA A 145 0.06 2.14 -14.17
CA ALA A 145 -0.43 2.74 -12.93
C ALA A 145 -0.13 4.25 -12.88
N PHE A 146 1.07 4.66 -13.30
CA PHE A 146 1.43 6.06 -13.38
C PHE A 146 0.58 6.82 -14.41
N GLU A 147 0.37 6.25 -15.61
CA GLU A 147 -0.51 6.81 -16.64
C GLU A 147 -1.94 7.05 -16.11
N ILE A 148 -2.50 6.10 -15.35
CA ILE A 148 -3.81 6.25 -14.70
C ILE A 148 -3.84 7.49 -13.78
N ILE A 149 -2.77 7.70 -13.03
CA ILE A 149 -2.67 8.79 -12.05
C ILE A 149 -2.55 10.14 -12.78
N VAL A 150 -1.65 10.27 -13.76
CA VAL A 150 -1.30 11.57 -14.34
C VAL A 150 -2.12 11.96 -15.58
N THR A 151 -2.44 11.01 -16.46
CA THR A 151 -2.94 11.32 -17.81
C THR A 151 -4.34 10.79 -18.09
N GLU A 152 -4.70 9.60 -17.61
CA GLU A 152 -5.96 8.93 -17.97
C GLU A 152 -7.21 9.71 -17.49
N GLN A 153 -8.17 9.91 -18.40
CA GLN A 153 -9.41 10.63 -18.11
C GLN A 153 -10.61 9.66 -18.13
N GLY A 154 -11.72 10.04 -17.49
CA GLY A 154 -12.95 9.26 -17.50
C GLY A 154 -12.98 8.04 -16.56
N LEU A 155 -11.87 7.75 -15.86
CA LEU A 155 -11.88 6.79 -14.75
C LEU A 155 -12.51 7.41 -13.51
N SER A 156 -13.17 6.57 -12.70
CA SER A 156 -13.66 7.01 -11.40
C SER A 156 -12.51 7.33 -10.44
N ASN A 157 -12.71 8.27 -9.52
CA ASN A 157 -11.69 8.65 -8.53
C ASN A 157 -11.13 7.43 -7.77
N ARG A 158 -11.99 6.47 -7.42
CA ARG A 158 -11.58 5.26 -6.70
C ARG A 158 -10.63 4.36 -7.49
N ILE A 159 -10.72 4.35 -8.82
CA ILE A 159 -9.79 3.60 -9.67
C ILE A 159 -8.43 4.30 -9.71
N VAL A 160 -8.43 5.64 -9.80
CA VAL A 160 -7.20 6.44 -9.74
C VAL A 160 -6.50 6.27 -8.39
N GLU A 161 -7.24 6.34 -7.29
CA GLU A 161 -6.75 6.06 -5.93
C GLU A 161 -6.15 4.66 -5.82
N SER A 162 -6.84 3.65 -6.36
CA SER A 162 -6.37 2.25 -6.34
C SER A 162 -5.06 2.07 -7.09
N ALA A 163 -4.89 2.77 -8.23
CA ALA A 163 -3.63 2.78 -8.96
C ALA A 163 -2.51 3.44 -8.14
N GLY A 164 -2.80 4.56 -7.46
CA GLY A 164 -1.87 5.22 -6.53
C GLY A 164 -1.39 4.30 -5.41
N TYR A 165 -2.33 3.67 -4.70
CA TYR A 165 -2.02 2.72 -3.61
C TYR A 165 -1.24 1.48 -4.08
N GLY A 166 -1.34 1.10 -5.35
CA GLY A 166 -0.57 -0.01 -5.92
C GLY A 166 0.79 0.41 -6.45
N LEU A 167 0.93 1.60 -7.03
CA LEU A 167 2.15 2.09 -7.66
C LEU A 167 3.33 2.03 -6.68
N TRP A 168 3.15 2.63 -5.51
CA TRP A 168 4.19 2.70 -4.48
C TRP A 168 4.19 1.44 -3.63
N GLN A 169 5.27 0.67 -3.71
CA GLN A 169 5.53 -0.46 -2.80
C GLN A 169 6.95 -0.31 -2.26
N PRO A 170 7.19 -0.42 -0.94
CA PRO A 170 8.53 -0.29 -0.37
C PRO A 170 9.52 -1.28 -1.00
N GLU A 171 9.07 -2.51 -1.27
CA GLU A 171 9.86 -3.57 -1.89
C GLU A 171 10.26 -3.25 -3.35
N HIS A 172 9.62 -2.27 -3.99
CA HIS A 172 9.83 -1.92 -5.40
C HIS A 172 10.51 -0.56 -5.57
N ALA A 173 11.16 -0.02 -4.52
CA ALA A 173 11.75 1.32 -4.52
C ALA A 173 12.63 1.60 -5.75
N ALA A 174 13.48 0.65 -6.15
CA ALA A 174 14.35 0.78 -7.32
C ALA A 174 13.56 0.88 -8.65
N LEU A 175 12.43 0.17 -8.77
CA LEU A 175 11.58 0.22 -9.95
C LEU A 175 10.78 1.53 -10.04
N THR A 176 10.48 2.13 -8.88
CA THR A 176 9.67 3.36 -8.79
C THR A 176 10.50 4.65 -8.72
N GLU A 177 11.82 4.56 -8.60
CA GLU A 177 12.72 5.72 -8.41
C GLU A 177 12.52 6.80 -9.48
N SER A 178 12.47 6.40 -10.76
CA SER A 178 12.27 7.33 -11.87
C SER A 178 10.92 8.03 -11.87
N TYR A 179 9.93 7.51 -11.12
CA TYR A 179 8.59 8.10 -11.05
C TYR A 179 8.47 9.16 -9.95
N VAL A 180 9.45 9.27 -9.04
CA VAL A 180 9.41 10.24 -7.94
C VAL A 180 9.44 11.67 -8.49
N GLU A 181 10.44 12.03 -9.28
CA GLU A 181 10.53 13.35 -9.91
C GLU A 181 9.33 13.58 -10.86
N ARG A 182 9.00 12.56 -11.66
CA ARG A 182 7.90 12.63 -12.64
C ARG A 182 6.56 12.89 -11.98
N PHE A 183 6.30 12.32 -10.80
CA PHE A 183 5.06 12.56 -10.08
C PHE A 183 4.87 14.05 -9.85
N PHE A 184 5.91 14.77 -9.43
CA PHE A 184 5.84 16.21 -9.13
C PHE A 184 5.84 17.10 -10.37
N THR A 185 6.46 16.68 -11.47
CA THR A 185 6.55 17.47 -12.72
C THR A 185 5.39 17.22 -13.69
N GLU A 186 4.73 16.07 -13.61
CA GLU A 186 3.64 15.65 -14.49
C GLU A 186 2.25 15.71 -13.79
N LEU A 187 2.13 16.41 -12.67
CA LEU A 187 0.84 16.54 -11.96
C LEU A 187 -0.23 17.18 -12.86
N PRO A 188 -1.48 16.70 -12.81
CA PRO A 188 -2.57 17.29 -13.57
C PRO A 188 -2.92 18.69 -13.03
N VAL A 189 -2.87 19.70 -13.90
CA VAL A 189 -2.91 21.12 -13.48
C VAL A 189 -4.26 21.83 -13.63
N SER A 190 -5.26 21.31 -14.37
CA SER A 190 -6.52 22.08 -14.54
C SER A 190 -7.81 21.31 -14.85
N ASP A 191 -7.76 20.18 -15.55
CA ASP A 191 -8.98 19.63 -16.17
C ASP A 191 -9.70 18.58 -15.31
N ARG A 192 -9.31 18.41 -14.04
CA ARG A 192 -9.83 17.40 -13.11
C ARG A 192 -10.56 18.05 -11.94
N SER A 193 -11.54 17.33 -11.38
CA SER A 193 -12.27 17.81 -10.19
C SER A 193 -11.32 17.96 -8.99
N GLY A 194 -11.61 18.93 -8.12
CA GLY A 194 -10.82 19.17 -6.91
C GLY A 194 -10.70 17.93 -6.01
N ASP A 195 -11.75 17.10 -5.94
CA ASP A 195 -11.75 15.86 -5.17
C ASP A 195 -10.78 14.83 -5.76
N LEU A 196 -10.76 14.67 -7.09
CA LEU A 196 -9.81 13.79 -7.76
C LEU A 196 -8.37 14.28 -7.57
N LEU A 197 -8.15 15.59 -7.67
CA LEU A 197 -6.85 16.21 -7.46
C LEU A 197 -6.34 16.02 -6.03
N SER A 198 -7.21 16.16 -5.03
CA SER A 198 -6.90 15.82 -3.64
C SER A 198 -6.54 14.34 -3.49
N ALA A 199 -7.31 13.44 -4.10
CA ALA A 199 -7.07 12.01 -4.04
C ALA A 199 -5.73 11.62 -4.68
N ILE A 200 -5.37 12.22 -5.82
CA ILE A 200 -4.07 12.05 -6.48
C ILE A 200 -2.94 12.54 -5.57
N GLY A 201 -3.10 13.70 -4.94
CA GLY A 201 -2.10 14.26 -4.06
C GLY A 201 -1.79 13.38 -2.84
N HIS A 202 -2.75 12.63 -2.32
CA HIS A 202 -2.52 11.68 -1.22
C HIS A 202 -2.04 10.31 -1.71
N THR A 203 -2.77 9.70 -2.65
CA THR A 203 -2.55 8.30 -3.06
C THR A 203 -1.41 8.14 -4.06
N GLY A 204 -1.14 9.18 -4.84
CA GLY A 204 -0.04 9.24 -5.81
C GLY A 204 1.27 9.76 -5.23
N TYR A 205 1.29 10.30 -4.01
CA TYR A 205 2.51 10.81 -3.40
C TYR A 205 3.54 9.68 -3.19
N PRO A 206 4.83 9.89 -3.49
CA PRO A 206 5.89 8.88 -3.32
C PRO A 206 6.28 8.68 -1.85
N VAL A 207 5.33 8.27 -1.02
CA VAL A 207 5.43 8.24 0.46
C VAL A 207 6.59 7.40 1.01
N TYR A 208 7.07 6.41 0.26
CA TYR A 208 8.17 5.53 0.64
C TYR A 208 9.55 6.00 0.16
N ALA A 209 9.60 6.98 -0.76
CA ALA A 209 10.85 7.56 -1.24
C ALA A 209 11.35 8.62 -0.25
N VAL A 210 11.69 8.22 0.98
CA VAL A 210 12.11 9.16 2.03
C VAL A 210 13.55 9.59 1.82
N SER A 211 13.74 10.75 1.17
CA SER A 211 15.04 11.31 0.85
C SER A 211 14.99 12.84 0.76
N GLN A 212 16.16 13.49 0.81
CA GLN A 212 16.25 14.93 0.55
C GLN A 212 15.81 15.27 -0.88
N ASN A 213 16.17 14.44 -1.87
CA ASN A 213 15.78 14.67 -3.27
C ASN A 213 14.25 14.69 -3.46
N THR A 214 13.54 13.79 -2.78
CA THR A 214 12.06 13.75 -2.82
C THR A 214 11.46 15.00 -2.17
N LEU A 215 12.04 15.46 -1.05
CA LEU A 215 11.60 16.67 -0.37
C LEU A 215 11.82 17.90 -1.25
N ASP A 216 12.99 18.02 -1.88
CA ASP A 216 13.32 19.12 -2.79
C ASP A 216 12.40 19.13 -4.02
N ALA A 217 12.04 17.95 -4.55
CA ALA A 217 11.08 17.83 -5.65
C ALA A 217 9.67 18.30 -5.24
N ALA A 218 9.22 17.90 -4.04
CA ALA A 218 7.93 18.32 -3.51
C ALA A 218 7.87 19.84 -3.26
N GLU A 219 8.93 20.41 -2.67
CA GLU A 219 9.01 21.86 -2.40
C GLU A 219 9.06 22.68 -3.69
N ARG A 220 9.77 22.19 -4.73
CA ARG A 220 9.72 22.81 -6.07
C ARG A 220 8.32 22.80 -6.67
N ALA A 221 7.60 21.69 -6.60
CA ALA A 221 6.21 21.63 -7.08
C ALA A 221 5.29 22.57 -6.31
N LEU A 222 5.43 22.63 -4.98
CA LEU A 222 4.66 23.53 -4.11
C LEU A 222 4.95 25.02 -4.38
N ALA A 223 6.12 25.38 -4.92
CA ALA A 223 6.41 26.75 -5.33
C ALA A 223 5.72 27.14 -6.65
N GLY A 224 5.29 26.17 -7.45
CA GLY A 224 4.59 26.38 -8.72
C GLY A 224 3.12 26.76 -8.56
N ASP A 225 2.44 26.93 -9.69
CA ASP A 225 0.98 27.09 -9.72
C ASP A 225 0.30 25.73 -9.67
N LEU A 226 -0.61 25.56 -8.71
CA LEU A 226 -1.27 24.29 -8.43
C LEU A 226 -2.69 24.57 -7.99
N HIS A 227 -3.61 23.72 -8.44
CA HIS A 227 -4.98 23.73 -7.96
C HIS A 227 -5.03 23.65 -6.41
N PRO A 228 -5.87 24.43 -5.71
CA PRO A 228 -5.82 24.54 -4.24
C PRO A 228 -5.94 23.21 -3.50
N GLN A 229 -6.78 22.29 -3.97
CA GLN A 229 -7.00 20.96 -3.38
C GLN A 229 -5.77 20.04 -3.54
N LEU A 230 -5.08 20.12 -4.68
CA LEU A 230 -3.83 19.41 -4.91
C LEU A 230 -2.71 19.99 -4.03
N ARG A 231 -2.60 21.33 -4.00
CA ARG A 231 -1.63 22.01 -3.13
C ARG A 231 -1.79 21.60 -1.68
N ARG A 232 -3.03 21.57 -1.16
CA ARG A 232 -3.31 21.19 0.23
C ARG A 232 -2.82 19.77 0.54
N SER A 233 -3.20 18.79 -0.28
CA SER A 233 -2.78 17.40 -0.09
C SER A 233 -1.25 17.22 -0.18
N LEU A 234 -0.60 17.92 -1.13
CA LEU A 234 0.86 17.90 -1.21
C LEU A 234 1.55 18.54 0.00
N VAL A 235 0.99 19.62 0.57
CA VAL A 235 1.52 20.23 1.80
C VAL A 235 1.47 19.22 2.95
N ASP A 236 0.33 18.55 3.13
CA ASP A 236 0.12 17.58 4.20
C ASP A 236 1.12 16.41 4.07
N GLU A 237 1.25 15.81 2.88
CA GLU A 237 2.19 14.69 2.66
C GLU A 237 3.67 15.11 2.72
N THR A 238 4.00 16.33 2.31
CA THR A 238 5.38 16.85 2.39
C THR A 238 5.79 17.13 3.82
N ASP A 239 4.86 17.54 4.68
CA ASP A 239 5.10 17.69 6.11
C ASP A 239 5.37 16.33 6.79
N ASP A 240 4.61 15.29 6.43
CA ASP A 240 4.88 13.92 6.84
C ASP A 240 6.25 13.41 6.35
N LEU A 241 6.61 13.70 5.08
CA LEU A 241 7.91 13.34 4.52
C LEU A 241 9.06 14.00 5.31
N ARG A 242 8.92 15.27 5.68
CA ARG A 242 9.92 16.01 6.47
C ARG A 242 10.13 15.36 7.84
N ARG A 243 9.04 14.97 8.53
CA ARG A 243 9.13 14.23 9.81
C ARG A 243 9.83 12.89 9.64
N ALA A 244 9.46 12.12 8.61
CA ALA A 244 10.06 10.82 8.33
C ALA A 244 11.56 10.93 8.05
N LEU A 245 11.97 11.89 7.23
CA LEU A 245 13.37 12.14 6.90
C LEU A 245 14.19 12.53 8.15
N ALA A 246 13.68 13.44 8.98
CA ALA A 246 14.33 13.85 10.22
C ALA A 246 14.49 12.67 11.20
N ALA A 247 13.46 11.84 11.35
CA ALA A 247 13.51 10.64 12.19
C ALA A 247 14.58 9.65 11.71
N GLN A 248 14.65 9.39 10.40
CA GLN A 248 15.68 8.51 9.84
C GLN A 248 17.10 9.07 10.01
N GLN A 249 17.28 10.39 9.88
CA GLN A 249 18.57 11.04 10.10
C GLN A 249 19.00 10.93 11.57
N ALA A 250 18.09 11.21 12.52
CA ALA A 250 18.35 11.10 13.95
C ALA A 250 18.73 9.66 14.35
N ALA A 251 18.02 8.65 13.82
CA ALA A 251 18.31 7.24 14.09
C ALA A 251 19.65 6.77 13.53
N ARG A 252 20.17 7.40 12.46
CA ARG A 252 21.51 7.10 11.91
C ARG A 252 22.64 7.75 12.71
N SER A 253 22.36 8.85 13.41
CA SER A 253 23.32 9.58 14.22
C SER A 253 23.41 9.11 15.68
N ALA A 254 22.50 8.23 16.10
CA ALA A 254 22.43 7.65 17.45
C ALA A 254 23.19 6.32 17.53
#